data_AF-A0A9E2K6S0-F1
#
_entry.id   AF-A0A9E2K6S0-F1
#
_cell.length_a   1.000
_cell.length_b   1.000
_cell.length_c   1.000
_cell.angle_alpha   90.00
_cell.angle_beta   90.00
_cell.angle_gamma   90.00
#
_symmetry.space_group_name_H-M   'P 1'
#
loop_
_entity.id
_entity.type
_entity.pdbx_description
1 polymer ?
#
loop_
_entity_poly.entity_id
_entity_poly.type
_entity_poly.pdbx_seq_one_letter_code
_entity_poly.pdbx_strand_id
1 'polypeptide(L)' 'VSIHPLAIVLAIATGAVLAGIIGALLAVPALAFLNSAIRVLAAPDPAAEAAELAVGEEAVVVSARPDRPEKNS' A
#
# COMPACT_ATOMS: atom_id res chain seq x y z
N VAL A 1 -1.22 9.61 4.55
CA VAL A 1 -1.82 9.48 3.21
C VAL A 1 -3.32 9.30 3.33
N SER A 2 -4.11 10.18 2.75
CA SER A 2 -5.55 9.95 2.56
C SER A 2 -5.77 9.57 1.11
N ILE A 3 -5.42 8.33 0.76
CA ILE A 3 -5.93 7.76 -0.49
C ILE A 3 -7.44 7.77 -0.33
N HIS A 4 -8.12 8.59 -1.11
CA HIS A 4 -9.56 8.74 -0.98
C HIS A 4 -10.19 7.34 -1.17
N PRO A 5 -11.09 6.88 -0.29
CA PRO A 5 -11.72 5.56 -0.43
C PRO A 5 -12.33 5.36 -1.81
N LEU A 6 -12.83 6.45 -2.42
CA LEU A 6 -13.33 6.49 -3.78
C LEU A 6 -12.29 6.10 -4.85
N ALA A 7 -11.03 6.53 -4.72
CA ALA A 7 -9.97 6.23 -5.69
C ALA A 7 -9.69 4.73 -5.77
N ILE A 8 -9.72 4.04 -4.63
CA ILE A 8 -9.54 2.59 -4.55
C ILE A 8 -10.69 1.89 -5.27
N VAL A 9 -11.93 2.27 -4.98
CA VAL A 9 -13.12 1.68 -5.61
C VAL A 9 -13.11 1.89 -7.12
N LEU A 10 -12.75 3.09 -7.58
CA LEU A 10 -12.68 3.42 -9.00
C LEU A 10 -11.61 2.58 -9.74
N ALA A 11 -10.44 2.41 -9.12
CA ALA A 11 -9.36 1.59 -9.67
C ALA A 11 -9.77 0.11 -9.77
N ILE A 12 -10.41 -0.44 -8.72
CA ILE A 12 -10.91 -1.81 -8.72
C ILE A 12 -11.98 -2.00 -9.82
N ALA A 13 -12.96 -1.09 -9.90
CA ALA A 13 -14.02 -1.18 -10.89
C ALA A 13 -13.47 -1.11 -12.33
N THR A 14 -12.55 -0.17 -12.58
CA THR A 14 -11.91 -0.02 -13.89
C THR A 14 -11.06 -1.25 -14.24
N GLY A 15 -10.26 -1.74 -13.30
CA GLY A 15 -9.47 -2.98 -13.47
C GLY A 15 -10.35 -4.20 -13.73
N ALA A 16 -11.46 -4.31 -13.00
CA ALA A 16 -12.45 -5.37 -13.18
C ALA A 16 -13.08 -5.35 -14.58
N VAL A 17 -13.38 -4.17 -15.11
CA VAL A 17 -13.98 -4.04 -16.45
C VAL A 17 -12.96 -4.31 -17.56
N LEU A 18 -11.73 -3.81 -17.42
CA LEU A 18 -10.70 -3.92 -18.47
C LEU A 18 -10.04 -5.31 -18.53
N ALA A 19 -9.79 -5.93 -17.37
CA ALA A 19 -9.03 -7.18 -17.26
C ALA A 19 -9.69 -8.23 -16.35
N GLY A 20 -10.96 -8.06 -16.00
CA GLY A 20 -11.69 -9.00 -15.15
C GLY A 20 -11.12 -9.07 -13.73
N ILE A 21 -11.23 -10.25 -13.12
CA ILE A 21 -10.75 -10.47 -11.75
C ILE A 21 -9.25 -10.15 -11.59
N ILE A 22 -8.44 -10.38 -12.63
CA ILE A 22 -7.00 -10.09 -12.59
C ILE A 22 -6.76 -8.59 -12.41
N GLY A 23 -7.49 -7.75 -13.16
CA GLY A 23 -7.40 -6.30 -13.00
C GLY A 23 -7.88 -5.82 -11.64
N ALA A 24 -8.91 -6.46 -11.07
CA ALA A 24 -9.36 -6.15 -9.72
C ALA A 24 -8.31 -6.49 -8.64
N LEU A 25 -7.62 -7.63 -8.77
CA LEU A 25 -6.57 -8.05 -7.83
C LEU A 25 -5.32 -7.17 -7.92
N LEU A 26 -4.95 -6.74 -9.12
CA LEU A 26 -3.78 -5.87 -9.34
C LEU A 26 -4.05 -4.39 -9.02
N ALA A 27 -5.31 -3.98 -8.85
CA ALA A 27 -5.67 -2.57 -8.62
C ALA A 27 -5.00 -1.99 -7.37
N VAL A 28 -4.93 -2.74 -6.26
CA VAL A 28 -4.36 -2.28 -4.99
C VAL A 28 -2.84 -2.02 -5.11
N PRO A 29 -2.00 -2.99 -5.52
CA PRO A 29 -0.56 -2.73 -5.66
C PRO A 29 -0.27 -1.69 -6.75
N ALA A 30 -1.03 -1.65 -7.85
CA ALA A 30 -0.86 -0.64 -8.89
C ALA A 30 -1.15 0.77 -8.35
N LEU A 31 -2.21 0.93 -7.54
CA LEU A 31 -2.56 2.22 -6.94
C LEU A 31 -1.52 2.66 -5.91
N ALA A 32 -0.96 1.74 -5.13
CA ALA A 32 0.14 2.02 -4.20
C ALA A 32 1.37 2.53 -4.94
N PHE A 33 1.77 1.84 -6.02
CA PHE A 33 2.88 2.25 -6.87
C PHE A 33 2.62 3.64 -7.49
N LEU A 34 1.44 3.85 -8.06
CA LEU A 34 1.10 5.11 -8.71
C LEU A 34 1.09 6.28 -7.71
N ASN A 35 0.56 6.06 -6.50
CA ASN A 35 0.61 7.05 -5.44
C ASN A 35 2.06 7.43 -5.09
N SER A 36 2.93 6.44 -4.90
CA SER A 36 4.36 6.69 -4.62
C SER A 36 5.05 7.41 -5.77
N ALA A 37 4.80 6.98 -7.01
CA ALA A 37 5.36 7.60 -8.21
C ALA A 37 4.92 9.06 -8.34
N ILE A 38 3.62 9.35 -8.22
CA ILE A 38 3.10 10.72 -8.27
C ILE A 38 3.70 11.57 -7.15
N ARG A 39 3.81 11.02 -5.94
CA ARG A 39 4.37 11.74 -4.80
C ARG A 39 5.82 12.16 -5.03
N VAL A 40 6.65 11.26 -5.56
CA VAL A 40 8.05 11.56 -5.92
C VAL A 40 8.12 12.56 -7.09
N LEU A 41 7.29 12.38 -8.11
CA LEU A 41 7.30 13.24 -9.30
C LEU A 41 6.79 14.66 -9.01
N ALA A 42 5.83 14.80 -8.09
CA ALA A 42 5.28 16.09 -7.69
C ALA A 42 6.11 16.77 -6.58
N ALA A 43 7.13 16.10 -6.05
CA ALA A 43 7.96 16.63 -4.99
C ALA A 43 8.88 17.76 -5.49
N PRO A 44 9.11 18.80 -4.67
CA PRO A 44 10.14 19.80 -4.95
C PRO A 44 11.56 19.21 -5.03
N ASP A 45 11.83 18.19 -4.22
CA ASP A 45 13.06 17.39 -4.26
C ASP A 45 12.70 15.89 -4.38
N PRO A 46 12.73 15.34 -5.61
CA PRO A 46 12.40 13.94 -5.85
C PRO A 46 13.36 12.95 -5.19
N ALA A 47 14.64 13.33 -5.01
CA ALA A 47 15.65 12.44 -4.45
C ALA A 47 15.45 12.24 -2.95
N ALA A 48 15.12 13.31 -2.23
CA ALA A 48 14.79 13.25 -0.81
C ALA A 48 13.52 12.42 -0.55
N GLU A 49 12.45 12.66 -1.32
CA GLU A 49 11.17 11.93 -1.15
C GLU A 49 11.27 10.44 -1.51
N ALA A 50 12.04 10.08 -2.54
CA ALA A 50 12.30 8.69 -2.87
C ALA A 50 13.07 7.96 -1.76
N ALA A 51 14.03 8.64 -1.12
CA ALA A 51 14.77 8.09 0.02
C ALA A 51 13.86 7.87 1.24
N GLU A 52 12.95 8.80 1.54
CA GLU A 52 11.98 8.64 2.63
C GLU A 52 11.01 7.47 2.40
N LEU A 53 10.51 7.30 1.17
CA LEU A 53 9.64 6.18 0.82
C LEU A 53 10.35 4.83 1.00
N ALA A 54 11.62 4.73 0.61
CA ALA A 54 12.42 3.52 0.77
C ALA A 54 12.69 3.16 2.24
N VAL A 55 12.71 4.15 3.14
CA VAL A 55 12.90 3.95 4.59
C VAL A 55 11.58 3.66 5.31
N GLY A 56 10.47 4.28 4.86
CA GLY A 56 9.15 4.17 5.49
C GLY A 56 8.36 2.91 5.15
N GLU A 57 8.83 2.09 4.21
CA GLU A 57 8.21 0.82 3.80
C GLU A 57 8.63 -0.37 4.68
N GLU A 58 9.07 -0.10 5.93
CA GLU A 58 9.08 -1.10 7.00
C GLU A 58 7.64 -1.62 7.14
N ALA A 59 7.40 -2.76 6.49
CA ALA A 59 6.18 -3.53 6.58
C ALA A 59 5.71 -3.53 8.04
N VAL A 60 4.43 -3.25 8.27
CA VAL A 60 3.79 -3.32 9.57
C VAL A 60 4.18 -4.65 10.23
N VAL A 61 5.26 -4.65 11.02
CA VAL A 61 5.72 -5.81 11.76
C VAL A 61 4.77 -5.89 12.93
N VAL A 62 3.64 -6.55 12.71
CA VAL A 62 2.75 -6.94 13.81
C VAL A 62 3.55 -7.95 14.64
N SER A 63 4.29 -7.44 15.62
CA SER A 63 4.95 -8.27 16.61
C SER A 63 3.87 -8.87 17.50
N ALA A 64 3.38 -10.05 17.11
CA ALA A 64 2.49 -10.83 17.94
C ALA A 64 3.27 -11.25 19.18
N ARG A 65 2.86 -10.75 20.35
CA ARG A 65 3.43 -11.18 21.63
C ARG A 65 3.08 -12.67 21.79
N PRO A 66 4.05 -13.59 21.90
CA PRO A 66 3.74 -15.00 22.10
C PRO A 66 3.05 -15.15 23.46
N ASP A 67 1.80 -15.60 23.46
CA ASP A 67 1.09 -15.95 24.69
C ASP A 67 1.80 -17.14 25.33
N ARG A 68 2.18 -16.98 26.61
CA ARG A 68 2.79 -18.07 27.37
C ARG A 68 1.68 -19.01 27.84
N PRO A 69 1.78 -20.32 27.61
CA PRO A 69 0.86 -21.26 28.22
C PRO A 69 1.03 -21.21 29.73
N GLU A 70 -0.06 -20.86 30.42
CA GLU A 70 -0.15 -20.92 31.87
C GLU A 70 0.06 -22.40 32.27
N LYS A 71 1.13 -22.67 33.03
CA LYS A 71 1.38 -24.01 33.56
C LYS A 71 0.35 -24.26 34.65
N ASN A 72 -0.73 -24.97 34.31
CA ASN A 72 -1.64 -25.55 35.29
C ASN A 72 -0.83 -26.51 36.17
N SER A 73 -0.61 -26.08 37.41
CA SER A 73 0.06 -26.83 38.46
C SER A 73 -0.92 -27.66 39.28
#